data_AF-A0A7W1GH39-F1
#
_entry.id   AF-A0A7W1GH39-F1
#
_cell.length_a   1.000
_cell.length_b   1.000
_cell.length_c   1.000
_cell.angle_alpha   90.00
_cell.angle_beta   90.00
_cell.angle_gamma   90.00
#
_symmetry.space_group_name_H-M   'P 1'
#
loop_
_entity.id
_entity.type
_entity.pdbx_description
1 polymer ?
#
loop_
_entity_poly.entity_id
_entity_poly.type
_entity_poly.pdbx_seq_one_letter_code
_entity_poly.pdbx_strand_id
1 'polypeptide(L)'
;MQQPTLFGHEGQPAETVDVARLILHALGDFQARGKVLAGRELPLDRLRGALRRAADSLGVRELDDERAAAALQALGANVRRVPSFVAKHPFRVTVPADLAERARLFIQKNETRSDVPE
;
A
#
# COMPACT_ATOMS: atom_id res chain seq x y z
N MET A 1 -27.52 -16.31 -20.21
CA MET A 1 -26.81 -16.26 -18.92
C MET A 1 -25.37 -15.85 -19.22
N GLN A 2 -25.05 -14.56 -19.07
CA GLN A 2 -23.69 -14.06 -19.31
C GLN A 2 -22.97 -14.01 -17.96
N GLN A 3 -21.89 -14.78 -17.85
CA GLN A 3 -20.98 -14.76 -16.71
C GLN A 3 -20.09 -13.52 -16.88
N PRO A 4 -20.10 -12.53 -15.96
CA PRO A 4 -19.19 -11.40 -16.06
C PRO A 4 -17.78 -11.90 -15.72
N THR A 5 -16.84 -11.66 -16.63
CA THR A 5 -15.42 -11.88 -16.40
C THR A 5 -14.96 -11.08 -15.17
N LEU A 6 -14.31 -11.77 -14.22
CA LEU A 6 -13.88 -11.30 -12.89
C LEU A 6 -12.86 -10.14 -12.92
N PHE A 7 -12.57 -9.58 -14.09
CA PHE A 7 -11.60 -8.50 -14.30
C PHE A 7 -12.22 -7.43 -15.21
N GLY A 8 -13.31 -6.82 -14.77
CA GLY A 8 -13.84 -5.60 -15.36
C GLY A 8 -13.01 -4.40 -14.90
N HIS A 9 -12.12 -3.91 -15.77
CA HIS A 9 -11.58 -2.55 -15.67
C HIS A 9 -12.66 -1.55 -16.09
N GLU A 10 -13.62 -1.26 -15.22
CA GLU A 10 -14.59 -0.18 -15.45
C GLU A 10 -14.78 0.61 -14.15
N GLY A 11 -14.34 1.88 -14.19
CA GLY A 11 -14.53 2.88 -13.14
C GLY A 11 -13.98 2.50 -11.78
N GLN A 12 -12.71 2.82 -11.49
CA GLN A 12 -12.21 2.69 -10.12
C GLN A 12 -13.09 3.56 -9.20
N PRO A 13 -13.80 2.97 -8.22
CA PRO A 13 -14.49 3.75 -7.20
C PRO A 13 -13.51 4.74 -6.58
N ALA A 14 -13.95 5.96 -6.29
CA ALA A 14 -13.11 6.97 -5.63
C ALA A 14 -12.42 6.39 -4.37
N GLU A 15 -13.11 5.51 -3.65
CA GLU A 15 -12.58 4.76 -2.49
C GLU A 15 -11.36 3.89 -2.85
N THR A 16 -11.36 3.22 -4.00
CA THR A 16 -10.25 2.37 -4.45
C THR A 16 -9.03 3.19 -4.87
N VAL A 17 -9.27 4.37 -5.46
CA VAL A 17 -8.21 5.33 -5.81
C VAL A 17 -7.55 5.90 -4.56
N ASP A 18 -8.32 6.22 -3.53
CA ASP A 18 -7.81 6.74 -2.26
C ASP A 18 -7.00 5.69 -1.49
N VAL A 19 -7.47 4.43 -1.50
CA VAL A 19 -6.73 3.31 -0.90
C VAL A 19 -5.41 3.06 -1.64
N ALA A 20 -5.40 3.08 -2.97
CA ALA A 20 -4.17 2.90 -3.75
C ALA A 20 -3.13 3.99 -3.46
N ARG A 21 -3.57 5.25 -3.37
CA ARG A 21 -2.73 6.40 -3.00
C ARG A 21 -2.18 6.26 -1.58
N LEU A 22 -3.01 5.82 -0.64
CA LEU A 22 -2.58 5.55 0.73
C LEU A 22 -1.47 4.51 0.79
N ILE A 23 -1.62 3.37 0.09
CA ILE A 23 -0.59 2.33 0.08
C ILE A 23 0.70 2.86 -0.55
N LEU A 24 0.63 3.52 -1.70
CA LEU A 24 1.81 4.08 -2.37
C LEU A 24 2.52 5.12 -1.49
N HIS A 25 1.77 5.99 -0.82
CA HIS A 25 2.31 6.94 0.14
C HIS A 25 2.99 6.24 1.32
N ALA A 26 2.34 5.23 1.91
CA ALA A 26 2.89 4.47 3.03
C ALA A 26 4.19 3.74 2.66
N LEU A 27 4.22 3.07 1.50
CA LEU A 27 5.42 2.36 1.03
C LEU A 27 6.55 3.33 0.68
N GLY A 28 6.23 4.51 0.14
CA GLY A 28 7.21 5.56 -0.16
C GLY A 28 7.81 6.15 1.11
N ASP A 29 6.98 6.54 2.09
CA ASP A 29 7.44 7.05 3.38
C ASP A 29 8.28 6.00 4.14
N PHE A 30 7.89 4.72 4.06
CA PHE A 30 8.67 3.63 4.65
C PHE A 30 10.09 3.57 4.07
N GLN A 31 10.23 3.73 2.76
CA GLN A 31 11.53 3.74 2.06
C GLN A 31 12.33 5.02 2.31
N ALA A 32 11.69 6.18 2.36
CA ALA A 32 12.32 7.47 2.66
C ALA A 32 13.05 7.47 4.01
N ARG A 33 12.59 6.63 4.95
CA ARG A 33 13.22 6.41 6.26
C ARG A 33 14.43 5.45 6.23
N GLY A 34 14.97 5.17 5.05
CA GLY A 34 16.14 4.30 4.85
C GLY A 34 15.84 2.80 5.00
N LYS A 35 14.56 2.39 4.96
CA LYS A 35 14.18 0.98 5.11
C LYS A 35 14.06 0.31 3.74
N VAL A 36 14.75 -0.82 3.59
CA VAL A 36 14.69 -1.63 2.36
C VAL A 36 13.35 -2.36 2.27
N LEU A 37 12.57 -2.03 1.25
CA LEU A 37 11.25 -2.58 0.99
C LEU A 37 11.27 -3.65 -0.12
N ALA A 38 12.06 -3.43 -1.17
CA ALA A 38 12.09 -4.29 -2.36
C ALA A 38 12.67 -5.69 -2.06
N GLY A 39 11.97 -6.73 -2.53
CA GLY A 39 12.45 -8.11 -2.53
C GLY A 39 12.54 -8.78 -1.15
N ARG A 40 12.08 -8.11 -0.09
CA ARG A 40 12.13 -8.62 1.28
C ARG A 40 10.74 -9.03 1.75
N GLU A 41 10.63 -10.22 2.34
CA GLU A 41 9.44 -10.59 3.08
C GLU A 41 9.37 -9.81 4.40
N LEU A 42 8.29 -9.05 4.59
CA LEU A 42 8.04 -8.25 5.77
C LEU A 42 6.69 -8.65 6.40
N PRO A 43 6.60 -8.75 7.73
CA PRO A 43 5.29 -8.83 8.38
C PRO A 43 4.51 -7.53 8.16
N LEU A 44 3.20 -7.64 7.92
CA LEU A 44 2.31 -6.50 7.73
C LEU A 44 2.38 -5.51 8.91
N ASP A 45 2.61 -6.02 10.12
CA ASP A 45 2.85 -5.24 11.33
C ASP A 45 3.89 -4.12 11.15
N ARG A 46 4.99 -4.40 10.41
CA ARG A 46 6.03 -3.38 10.14
C ARG A 46 5.54 -2.27 9.22
N LEU A 47 4.55 -2.54 8.39
CA LEU A 47 3.94 -1.55 7.49
C LEU A 47 2.81 -0.78 8.15
N ARG A 48 2.18 -1.31 9.21
CA ARG A 48 1.07 -0.65 9.93
C ARG A 48 1.41 0.77 10.37
N GLY A 49 2.60 0.97 10.91
CA GLY A 49 3.05 2.30 11.33
C GLY A 49 3.19 3.29 10.17
N ALA A 50 3.48 2.82 8.94
CA ALA A 50 3.50 3.67 7.75
C ALA A 50 2.09 3.88 7.17
N LEU A 51 1.26 2.84 7.17
CA LEU A 51 -0.14 2.89 6.74
C LEU A 51 -0.96 3.87 7.57
N ARG A 52 -0.81 3.84 8.90
CA ARG A 52 -1.48 4.77 9.81
C ARG A 52 -1.10 6.22 9.51
N ARG A 53 0.20 6.50 9.37
CA ARG A 53 0.67 7.86 9.07
C ARG A 53 0.21 8.34 7.70
N ALA A 54 0.18 7.46 6.70
CA ALA A 54 -0.38 7.79 5.40
C ALA A 54 -1.89 8.07 5.47
N ALA A 55 -2.64 7.31 6.27
CA ALA A 55 -4.07 7.56 6.52
C ALA A 55 -4.28 8.93 7.17
N ASP A 56 -3.51 9.23 8.22
CA ASP A 56 -3.53 10.52 8.92
C ASP A 56 -3.19 11.68 7.96
N SER A 57 -2.15 11.55 7.13
CA SER A 57 -1.75 12.58 6.15
C SER A 57 -2.78 12.80 5.04
N LEU A 58 -3.53 11.77 4.66
CA LEU A 58 -4.55 11.84 3.61
C LEU A 58 -5.95 12.16 4.17
N GLY A 59 -6.11 12.24 5.49
CA GLY A 59 -7.41 12.47 6.14
C GLY A 59 -8.40 11.33 5.95
N VAL A 60 -7.92 10.10 5.72
CA VAL A 60 -8.75 8.92 5.49
C VAL A 60 -8.69 7.95 6.67
N ARG A 61 -9.65 7.03 6.74
CA ARG A 61 -9.71 6.03 7.81
C ARG A 61 -8.57 5.01 7.70
N GLU A 62 -7.98 4.63 8.84
CA GLU A 62 -7.00 3.54 8.91
C GLU A 62 -7.57 2.24 8.33
N LEU A 63 -6.77 1.56 7.52
CA LEU A 63 -7.11 0.26 6.97
C LEU A 63 -6.94 -0.83 8.03
N ASP A 64 -7.91 -1.73 8.12
CA ASP A 64 -7.73 -2.99 8.83
C ASP A 64 -6.74 -3.92 8.07
N ASP A 65 -6.30 -4.99 8.73
CA ASP A 65 -5.27 -5.86 8.17
C ASP A 65 -5.70 -6.52 6.85
N GLU A 66 -6.96 -6.94 6.75
CA GLU A 66 -7.50 -7.62 5.57
C GLU A 66 -7.58 -6.64 4.39
N ARG A 67 -8.07 -5.41 4.60
CA ARG A 67 -8.12 -4.37 3.55
C ARG A 67 -6.72 -3.93 3.15
N ALA A 68 -5.80 -3.78 4.10
CA ALA A 68 -4.41 -3.45 3.79
C ALA A 68 -3.74 -4.55 2.95
N ALA A 69 -3.94 -5.82 3.33
CA ALA A 69 -3.45 -6.98 2.59
C ALA A 69 -4.03 -7.02 1.16
N ALA A 70 -5.36 -6.87 1.02
CA ALA A 70 -6.03 -6.85 -0.27
C ALA A 70 -5.56 -5.70 -1.16
N ALA A 71 -5.38 -4.50 -0.59
CA ALA A 71 -4.90 -3.33 -1.32
C ALA A 71 -3.45 -3.49 -1.79
N LEU A 72 -2.58 -4.03 -0.92
CA LEU A 72 -1.20 -4.36 -1.28
C LEU A 72 -1.16 -5.37 -2.42
N GLN A 73 -2.00 -6.42 -2.35
CA GLN A 73 -2.10 -7.42 -3.39
C GLN A 73 -2.61 -6.85 -4.72
N ALA A 74 -3.64 -5.99 -4.67
CA ALA A 74 -4.18 -5.31 -5.85
C ALA A 74 -3.16 -4.39 -6.54
N LEU A 75 -2.20 -3.86 -5.79
CA LEU A 75 -1.08 -3.06 -6.33
C LEU A 75 0.11 -3.89 -6.83
N GLY A 76 0.03 -5.21 -6.71
CA GLY A 76 1.05 -6.15 -7.20
C GLY A 76 2.03 -6.63 -6.12
N ALA A 77 1.80 -6.35 -4.83
CA ALA A 77 2.58 -6.98 -3.77
C ALA A 77 2.19 -8.47 -3.63
N ASN A 78 3.16 -9.32 -3.29
CA ASN A 78 2.86 -10.69 -2.95
C ASN A 78 2.50 -10.76 -1.45
N VAL A 79 1.25 -11.11 -1.16
CA VAL A 79 0.75 -11.22 0.21
C VAL A 79 0.44 -12.68 0.52
N ARG A 80 1.08 -13.19 1.58
CA ARG A 80 0.88 -14.55 2.10
C ARG A 80 0.27 -14.48 3.49
N ARG A 81 -0.85 -15.16 3.69
CA ARG A 81 -1.43 -15.35 5.02
C ARG A 81 -0.66 -16.44 5.77
N VAL A 82 -0.28 -16.17 7.01
CA VAL A 82 0.29 -17.16 7.93
C VAL A 82 -0.75 -17.58 8.96
N PRO A 83 -0.65 -18.75 9.60
CA PRO A 83 -1.61 -19.15 10.62
C PRO A 83 -1.68 -18.13 11.77
N SER A 84 -2.88 -17.87 12.28
CA SER A 84 -3.14 -16.83 13.29
C SER A 84 -2.44 -17.08 14.64
N PHE A 85 -2.09 -18.32 14.94
CA PHE A 85 -1.30 -18.66 16.14
C PHE A 85 0.19 -18.28 16.02
N VAL A 86 0.67 -17.91 14.82
CA VAL A 86 2.06 -17.52 14.56
C VAL A 86 2.26 -16.01 14.72
N ALA A 87 1.22 -15.19 14.48
CA ALA A 87 1.32 -13.74 14.58
C ALA A 87 -0.04 -13.07 14.79
N LYS A 88 -0.05 -12.00 15.59
CA LYS A 88 -1.22 -11.11 15.80
C LYS A 88 -1.77 -10.52 14.50
N HIS A 89 -0.87 -10.25 13.54
CA HIS A 89 -1.19 -9.76 12.20
C HIS A 89 -0.73 -10.83 11.19
N PRO A 90 -1.62 -11.75 10.75
CA PRO A 90 -1.25 -12.98 10.06
C PRO A 90 -0.92 -12.79 8.58
N PHE A 91 -0.20 -11.72 8.22
CA PHE A 91 0.14 -11.40 6.84
C PHE A 91 1.63 -11.13 6.67
N ARG A 92 2.22 -11.78 5.67
CA ARG A 92 3.56 -11.55 5.16
C ARG A 92 3.45 -10.90 3.79
N VAL A 93 4.16 -9.81 3.59
CA VAL A 93 4.10 -8.98 2.40
C VAL A 93 5.49 -8.94 1.79
N THR A 94 5.60 -9.25 0.51
CA THR A 94 6.80 -9.05 -0.29
C THR A 94 6.48 -8.03 -1.37
N VAL A 95 7.18 -6.89 -1.33
CA VAL A 95 6.98 -5.82 -2.31
C VAL A 95 7.98 -6.00 -3.45
N PRO A 96 7.52 -6.13 -4.71
CA PRO A 96 8.44 -6.20 -5.85
C PRO A 96 9.14 -4.85 -6.07
N ALA A 97 10.30 -4.89 -6.73
CA ALA A 97 11.09 -3.69 -7.00
C ALA A 97 10.29 -2.63 -7.78
N ASP A 98 9.45 -3.04 -8.74
CA ASP A 98 8.62 -2.12 -9.52
C ASP A 98 7.62 -1.34 -8.66
N LEU A 99 6.99 -2.01 -7.68
CA LEU A 99 6.06 -1.34 -6.76
C LEU A 99 6.80 -0.44 -5.79
N ALA A 100 7.98 -0.87 -5.33
CA ALA A 100 8.84 -0.08 -4.46
C ALA A 100 9.28 1.23 -5.17
N GLU A 101 9.70 1.15 -6.43
CA GLU A 101 10.09 2.30 -7.24
C GLU A 101 8.88 3.22 -7.52
N ARG A 102 7.72 2.67 -7.88
CA ARG A 102 6.48 3.44 -8.05
C ARG A 102 6.12 4.23 -6.79
N ALA A 103 6.23 3.61 -5.61
CA ALA A 103 5.97 4.26 -4.34
C ALA A 103 7.00 5.36 -4.01
N ARG A 104 8.26 5.13 -4.36
CA ARG A 104 9.35 6.12 -4.20
C ARG A 104 9.12 7.34 -5.09
N LEU A 105 8.71 7.14 -6.34
CA LEU A 105 8.36 8.23 -7.26
C LEU A 105 7.10 8.98 -6.82
N PHE A 106 6.16 8.30 -6.16
CA PHE A 106 4.93 8.91 -5.64
C PHE A 106 5.22 9.97 -4.58
N ILE A 107 6.07 9.65 -3.59
CA ILE A 107 6.49 10.62 -2.55
C ILE A 107 7.27 11.79 -3.17
N GLN A 108 8.27 11.51 -4.03
CA GLN A 108 9.05 12.57 -4.69
C GLN A 108 8.18 13.57 -5.46
N LYS A 109 7.17 13.07 -6.20
CA LYS A 109 6.22 13.93 -6.92
C LYS A 109 5.33 14.75 -5.99
N ASN A 110 4.94 14.20 -4.84
CA ASN A 110 4.17 14.93 -3.84
C ASN A 110 5.03 15.98 -3.12
N GLU A 111 6.29 15.70 -2.82
CA GLU A 111 7.22 16.69 -2.23
C GLU A 111 7.49 17.85 -3.19
N THR A 112 7.64 17.56 -4.49
CA THR A 112 7.88 18.60 -5.50
C THR A 112 6.66 19.51 -5.72
N ARG A 113 5.45 19.08 -5.32
CA ARG A 113 4.22 19.88 -5.39
C ARG A 113 4.03 20.83 -4.20
N SER A 114 4.85 20.71 -3.16
CA SER A 114 4.84 21.58 -1.98
C SER A 114 5.78 22.79 -2.09
N ASP A 115 6.52 22.93 -3.19
CA ASP A 115 7.55 23.96 -3.40
C ASP A 115 7.16 24.99 -4.47
N VAL A 116 5.89 25.40 -4.52
CA VAL A 116 5.48 26.61 -5.26
C VAL A 116 4.92 27.62 -4.26
N PRO A 117 5.75 28.56 -3.76
CA PRO A 117 5.23 29.78 -3.20
C PRO A 117 4.62 30.63 -4.33
N GLU A 118 3.32 30.92 -4.24
CA GLU A 118 2.70 32.05 -4.96
C GLU A 118 3.28 33.38 -4.47
#